data_AF-A0A2N5DL70-F1
#
_entry.id   AF-A0A2N5DL70-F1
#
_cell.length_a   1.000
_cell.length_b   1.000
_cell.length_c   1.000
_cell.angle_alpha   90.00
_cell.angle_beta   90.00
_cell.angle_gamma   90.00
#
_symmetry.space_group_name_H-M   'P 1'
#
loop_
_entity.id
_entity.type
_entity.pdbx_description
1 polymer ?
#
loop_
_entity_poly.entity_id
_entity_poly.type
_entity_poly.pdbx_seq_one_letter_code
_entity_poly.pdbx_strand_id
1 'polypeptide(L)'
;MSAWSGILSGPGWSTTRRSEANNQPTSFGSVLWFELNDGLTEKRLYIDILTALNSPAPDTAAPRLQAMVMRHLSARGTRLMILDELQRVTELRPREQRAILNALKYLSNQLSMSLAGFGSGEAKALIKSDPHLEERFDKNRRGALTDRARAGERDRSLDFGV
;
A
#
# COMPACT_ATOMS: atom_id res chain seq x y z
N MET A 1 -21.59 -64.79 -29.89
CA MET A 1 -22.61 -64.28 -28.97
C MET A 1 -22.80 -62.79 -29.22
N SER A 2 -23.86 -62.47 -29.97
CA SER A 2 -24.74 -61.28 -30.02
C SER A 2 -24.15 -59.89 -29.70
N ALA A 3 -23.99 -59.00 -30.70
CA ALA A 3 -24.94 -57.95 -31.17
C ALA A 3 -24.80 -56.63 -30.36
N TRP A 4 -24.14 -55.58 -30.88
CA TRP A 4 -24.64 -54.44 -31.71
C TRP A 4 -25.79 -53.59 -31.13
N SER A 5 -25.54 -52.26 -31.20
CA SER A 5 -26.48 -51.14 -31.37
C SER A 5 -27.03 -50.42 -30.13
N GLY A 6 -26.72 -49.12 -30.06
CA GLY A 6 -27.36 -48.15 -29.18
C GLY A 6 -26.81 -46.73 -29.37
N ILE A 7 -26.90 -46.19 -30.58
CA ILE A 7 -26.74 -44.75 -30.84
C ILE A 7 -28.01 -44.03 -30.39
N LEU A 8 -27.88 -43.04 -29.52
CA LEU A 8 -28.89 -41.99 -29.33
C LEU A 8 -28.17 -40.63 -29.21
N SER A 9 -28.39 -39.84 -30.25
CA SER A 9 -27.99 -38.45 -30.39
C SER A 9 -28.76 -37.55 -29.41
N GLY A 10 -28.06 -36.61 -28.78
CA GLY A 10 -28.61 -35.50 -27.99
C GLY A 10 -27.56 -34.39 -27.82
N PRO A 11 -27.93 -33.11 -27.72
CA PRO A 11 -27.19 -32.03 -28.36
C PRO A 11 -26.06 -31.43 -27.51
N GLY A 12 -24.97 -31.13 -28.21
CA GLY A 12 -24.14 -29.93 -28.07
C GLY A 12 -23.86 -29.41 -26.67
N TRP A 13 -22.73 -29.82 -26.10
CA TRP A 13 -21.93 -28.93 -25.28
C TRP A 13 -20.45 -29.18 -25.57
N SER A 14 -19.91 -28.39 -26.50
CA SER A 14 -18.49 -28.07 -26.48
C SER A 14 -18.27 -27.19 -25.25
N THR A 15 -17.82 -27.76 -24.12
CA THR A 15 -17.17 -26.94 -23.10
C THR A 15 -15.85 -26.47 -23.68
N THR A 16 -15.94 -25.40 -24.47
CA THR A 16 -14.92 -24.37 -24.52
C THR A 16 -14.54 -24.16 -23.06
N ARG A 17 -13.32 -24.59 -22.66
CA ARG A 17 -12.66 -24.04 -21.49
C ARG A 17 -12.57 -22.55 -21.75
N ARG A 18 -13.63 -21.84 -21.37
CA ARG A 18 -13.66 -20.40 -21.21
C ARG A 18 -12.56 -20.16 -20.21
N SER A 19 -11.50 -19.52 -20.68
CA SER A 19 -10.46 -18.93 -19.86
C SER A 19 -11.11 -18.34 -18.62
N GLU A 20 -10.98 -19.03 -17.49
CA GLU A 20 -11.10 -18.40 -16.18
C GLU A 20 -10.05 -17.31 -16.23
N ALA A 21 -10.51 -16.09 -16.53
CA ALA A 21 -9.73 -14.89 -16.39
C ALA A 21 -9.16 -14.96 -14.99
N ASN A 22 -7.86 -15.19 -14.93
CA ASN A 22 -7.08 -15.33 -13.72
C ASN A 22 -7.26 -14.05 -12.91
N ASN A 23 -8.32 -13.98 -12.10
CA ASN A 23 -8.57 -12.91 -11.15
C ASN A 23 -7.73 -13.19 -9.90
N GLN A 24 -6.47 -13.59 -10.11
CA GLN A 24 -5.45 -13.42 -9.11
C GLN A 24 -5.41 -11.92 -8.85
N PRO A 25 -5.66 -11.45 -7.62
CA PRO A 25 -5.39 -10.06 -7.31
C PRO A 25 -3.94 -9.82 -7.71
N THR A 26 -3.74 -8.90 -8.67
CA THR A 26 -2.42 -8.41 -9.08
C THR A 26 -1.60 -8.25 -7.81
N SER A 27 -0.53 -9.05 -7.65
CA SER A 27 0.12 -9.25 -6.34
C SER A 27 0.16 -7.93 -5.57
N PHE A 28 -0.51 -7.86 -4.42
CA PHE A 28 -0.39 -6.68 -3.56
C PHE A 28 1.11 -6.47 -3.37
N GLY A 29 1.63 -5.32 -3.82
CA GLY A 29 3.05 -5.03 -3.62
C GLY A 29 3.35 -5.14 -2.13
N SER A 30 4.57 -5.54 -1.75
CA SER A 30 4.87 -5.72 -0.33
C SER A 30 4.56 -4.43 0.44
N VAL A 31 4.00 -4.58 1.62
CA VAL A 31 3.77 -3.49 2.57
C VAL A 31 4.92 -3.54 3.57
N LEU A 32 5.57 -2.40 3.81
CA LEU A 32 6.53 -2.25 4.89
C LEU A 32 5.90 -1.43 6.00
N TRP A 33 5.89 -1.94 7.22
CA TRP A 33 5.51 -1.20 8.42
C TRP A 33 6.70 -1.12 9.36
N PHE A 34 6.91 0.03 9.99
CA PHE A 34 7.87 0.20 11.07
C PHE A 34 7.52 1.41 11.93
N GLU A 35 7.98 1.37 13.18
CA GLU A 35 7.87 2.48 14.13
C GLU A 35 9.08 3.42 14.00
N LEU A 36 8.83 4.72 14.04
CA LEU A 36 9.90 5.72 14.13
C LEU A 36 10.45 5.73 15.56
N ASN A 37 11.72 5.37 15.71
CA ASN A 37 12.38 5.33 17.02
C ASN A 37 12.78 6.71 17.54
N ASP A 38 13.02 6.79 18.85
CA ASP A 38 13.65 7.93 19.51
C ASP A 38 15.03 8.26 18.92
N GLY A 39 15.44 9.53 19.05
CA GLY A 39 16.72 9.99 18.48
C GLY A 39 16.71 9.97 16.94
N LEU A 40 15.55 10.23 16.34
CA LEU A 40 15.33 10.15 14.90
C LEU A 40 16.30 11.06 14.14
N THR A 41 17.08 10.44 13.26
CA THR A 41 17.98 11.10 12.30
C THR A 41 17.81 10.43 10.95
N GLU A 42 18.29 11.06 9.87
CA GLU A 42 18.24 10.46 8.54
C GLU A 42 18.96 9.09 8.49
N LYS A 43 20.12 8.99 9.16
CA LYS A 43 20.84 7.71 9.31
C LYS A 43 19.98 6.68 10.04
N ARG A 44 19.33 7.06 11.15
CA ARG A 44 18.50 6.15 11.94
C ARG A 44 17.28 5.68 11.15
N LEU A 45 16.61 6.57 10.42
CA LEU A 45 15.50 6.22 9.53
C LEU A 45 15.89 5.10 8.56
N TYR A 46 17.05 5.19 7.90
CA TYR A 46 17.49 4.14 6.98
C TYR A 46 17.83 2.82 7.70
N ILE A 47 18.40 2.88 8.90
CA ILE A 47 18.66 1.69 9.72
C ILE A 47 17.34 1.00 10.11
N ASP A 48 16.34 1.77 10.54
CA ASP A 48 15.02 1.26 10.93
C ASP A 48 14.33 0.59 9.75
N ILE A 49 14.39 1.19 8.55
CA ILE A 49 13.87 0.59 7.32
C ILE A 49 14.59 -0.73 6.99
N LEU A 50 15.93 -0.76 7.04
CA LEU A 50 16.69 -1.99 6.76
C LEU A 50 16.35 -3.09 7.79
N THR A 51 16.17 -2.71 9.05
CA THR A 51 15.79 -3.63 10.13
C THR A 51 14.40 -4.21 9.87
N ALA A 52 13.42 -3.38 9.51
CA ALA A 52 12.07 -3.83 9.14
C ALA A 52 12.06 -4.73 7.89
N LEU A 53 13.04 -4.55 7.00
CA LEU A 53 13.26 -5.40 5.82
C LEU A 53 14.02 -6.70 6.15
N ASN A 54 14.33 -6.96 7.42
CA ASN A 54 15.18 -8.06 7.88
C ASN A 54 16.53 -8.09 7.16
N SER A 55 17.09 -6.90 6.90
CA SER A 55 18.38 -6.72 6.23
C SER A 55 19.43 -6.19 7.21
N PRO A 56 20.70 -6.62 7.09
CA PRO A 56 21.79 -6.03 7.85
C PRO A 56 21.88 -4.51 7.62
N ALA A 57 22.10 -3.77 8.71
CA ALA A 57 22.32 -2.33 8.72
C ALA A 57 23.74 -2.05 9.27
N PRO A 58 24.79 -2.10 8.42
CA PRO A 58 26.16 -1.88 8.86
C PRO A 58 26.36 -0.44 9.32
N ASP A 59 27.29 -0.22 10.25
CA ASP A 59 27.67 1.13 10.65
C ASP A 59 28.38 1.84 9.50
N THR A 60 27.66 2.69 8.79
CA THR A 60 28.17 3.44 7.64
C THR A 60 27.44 4.78 7.50
N ALA A 61 27.88 5.58 6.53
CA ALA A 61 27.30 6.90 6.27
C ALA A 61 25.88 6.78 5.70
N ALA A 62 25.05 7.80 5.98
CA ALA A 62 23.64 7.85 5.55
C ALA A 62 23.44 7.63 4.04
N PRO A 63 24.25 8.20 3.11
CA PRO A 63 24.07 7.95 1.68
C PRO A 63 24.23 6.48 1.28
N ARG A 64 25.13 5.74 1.94
CA ARG A 64 25.31 4.30 1.67
C ARG A 64 24.13 3.49 2.19
N LEU A 65 23.60 3.83 3.37
CA LEU A 65 22.38 3.21 3.90
C LEU A 65 21.16 3.50 3.01
N GLN A 66 21.02 4.74 2.52
CA GLN A 66 19.97 5.13 1.59
C GLN A 66 20.02 4.28 0.31
N ALA A 67 21.19 4.09 -0.29
CA ALA A 67 21.36 3.25 -1.46
C ALA A 67 21.00 1.77 -1.19
N MET A 68 21.32 1.26 0.01
CA MET A 68 20.89 -0.07 0.44
C MET A 68 19.37 -0.17 0.56
N VAL A 69 18.73 0.78 1.25
CA VAL A 69 17.27 0.86 1.40
C VAL A 69 16.60 0.86 0.03
N MET A 70 17.05 1.71 -0.89
CA MET A 70 16.53 1.78 -2.26
C MET A 70 16.58 0.44 -2.98
N ARG A 71 17.74 -0.24 -2.93
CA ARG A 71 17.91 -1.57 -3.53
C ARG A 71 16.94 -2.60 -2.93
N HIS A 72 16.81 -2.65 -1.61
CA HIS A 72 15.97 -3.64 -0.94
C HIS A 72 14.48 -3.39 -1.18
N LEU A 73 14.02 -2.14 -1.11
CA LEU A 73 12.62 -1.80 -1.38
C LEU A 73 12.24 -2.03 -2.85
N SER A 74 13.13 -1.68 -3.78
CA SER A 74 12.93 -1.92 -5.21
C SER A 74 12.86 -3.41 -5.53
N ALA A 75 13.81 -4.20 -4.99
CA ALA A 75 13.84 -5.65 -5.22
C ALA A 75 12.61 -6.39 -4.68
N ARG A 76 12.00 -5.89 -3.59
CA ARG A 76 10.77 -6.46 -3.01
C ARG A 76 9.49 -5.95 -3.69
N GLY A 77 9.57 -4.90 -4.50
CA GLY A 77 8.39 -4.27 -5.09
C GLY A 77 7.47 -3.65 -4.04
N THR A 78 8.04 -3.02 -3.01
CA THR A 78 7.25 -2.37 -1.94
C THR A 78 6.42 -1.23 -2.51
N ARG A 79 5.11 -1.27 -2.31
CA ARG A 79 4.15 -0.27 -2.84
C ARG A 79 3.52 0.61 -1.76
N LEU A 80 3.65 0.22 -0.49
CA LEU A 80 3.16 0.98 0.65
C LEU A 80 4.16 0.92 1.80
N MET A 81 4.49 2.08 2.36
CA MET A 81 5.25 2.21 3.59
C MET A 81 4.38 2.86 4.67
N ILE A 82 4.21 2.16 5.78
CA ILE A 82 3.45 2.60 6.94
C ILE A 82 4.45 3.00 8.04
N LEU A 83 4.32 4.24 8.49
CA LEU A 83 5.14 4.86 9.53
C LEU A 83 4.29 4.98 10.78
N ASP A 84 4.65 4.23 11.83
CA ASP A 84 4.06 4.43 13.15
C ASP A 84 4.82 5.51 13.92
N GLU A 85 4.13 6.18 14.83
CA GLU A 85 4.73 7.20 15.71
C GLU A 85 5.32 8.42 14.97
N LEU A 86 4.59 8.93 13.98
CA LEU A 86 5.00 10.07 13.17
C LEU A 86 5.16 11.39 13.96
N GLN A 87 4.62 11.48 15.17
CA GLN A 87 4.91 12.57 16.12
C GLN A 87 6.38 12.63 16.53
N ARG A 88 7.17 11.56 16.40
CA ARG A 88 8.62 11.65 16.61
C ARG A 88 9.30 12.64 15.67
N VAL A 89 8.69 12.89 14.50
CA VAL A 89 9.17 13.94 13.60
C VAL A 89 8.89 15.31 14.21
N THR A 90 7.75 15.56 14.86
CA THR A 90 7.41 16.88 15.42
C THR A 90 8.30 17.28 16.59
N GLU A 91 8.92 16.31 17.26
CA GLU A 91 9.91 16.51 18.32
C GLU A 91 11.26 17.05 17.82
N LEU A 92 11.55 16.93 16.51
CA LEU A 92 12.80 17.39 15.90
C LEU A 92 12.81 18.90 15.65
N ARG A 93 13.99 19.49 15.46
CA ARG A 93 14.10 20.90 15.02
C ARG A 93 13.56 21.06 13.60
N PRO A 94 13.03 22.23 13.19
CA PRO A 94 12.44 22.42 11.86
C PRO A 94 13.32 21.99 10.68
N ARG A 95 14.64 22.20 10.78
CA ARG A 95 15.61 21.76 9.76
C ARG A 95 15.71 20.23 9.68
N GLU A 96 15.69 19.55 10.82
CA GLU A 96 15.77 18.10 10.93
C GLU A 96 14.45 17.44 10.50
N GLN A 97 13.32 18.03 10.90
CA GLN A 97 11.99 17.67 10.38
C GLN A 97 12.01 17.65 8.85
N ARG A 98 12.47 18.76 8.24
CA ARG A 98 12.55 18.88 6.79
C ARG A 98 13.45 17.83 6.16
N ALA A 99 14.57 17.48 6.80
CA ALA A 99 15.47 16.44 6.32
C ALA A 99 14.78 15.06 6.29
N ILE A 100 14.10 14.68 7.37
CA ILE A 100 13.35 13.41 7.44
C ILE A 100 12.22 13.37 6.40
N LEU A 101 11.42 14.44 6.33
CA LEU A 101 10.31 14.55 5.37
C LEU A 101 10.80 14.49 3.92
N ASN A 102 11.95 15.12 3.62
CA ASN A 102 12.57 15.05 2.30
C ASN A 102 13.09 13.64 1.98
N ALA A 103 13.66 12.93 2.96
CA ALA A 103 14.12 11.55 2.78
C ALA A 103 12.93 10.62 2.46
N LEU A 104 11.83 10.73 3.21
CA LEU A 104 10.60 9.96 2.95
C LEU A 104 10.01 10.28 1.56
N LYS A 105 9.94 11.58 1.21
CA LYS A 105 9.51 12.05 -0.12
C LYS A 105 10.38 11.47 -1.23
N TYR A 106 11.69 11.47 -1.05
CA TYR A 106 12.63 10.91 -2.01
C TYR A 106 12.40 9.41 -2.23
N LEU A 107 12.30 8.62 -1.16
CA LEU A 107 12.04 7.17 -1.25
C LEU A 107 10.70 6.88 -1.93
N SER A 108 9.63 7.59 -1.52
CA SER A 108 8.30 7.47 -2.12
C SER A 108 8.30 7.75 -3.62
N ASN A 109 8.94 8.85 -4.04
CA ASN A 109 8.98 9.25 -5.44
C ASN A 109 9.77 8.26 -6.30
N GLN A 110 10.97 7.87 -5.86
CA GLN A 110 11.84 6.97 -6.64
C GLN A 110 11.23 5.58 -6.82
N LEU A 111 10.44 5.12 -5.84
CA LEU A 111 9.85 3.78 -5.84
C LEU A 111 8.37 3.78 -6.26
N SER A 112 7.80 4.95 -6.57
CA SER A 112 6.35 5.12 -6.81
C SER A 112 5.50 4.50 -5.70
N MET A 113 5.92 4.68 -4.45
CA MET A 113 5.37 4.05 -3.26
C MET A 113 4.48 5.03 -2.49
N SER A 114 3.33 4.57 -2.01
CA SER A 114 2.46 5.34 -1.13
C SER A 114 2.99 5.36 0.30
N LEU A 115 2.71 6.44 1.03
CA LEU A 115 3.04 6.55 2.45
C LEU A 115 1.74 6.50 3.28
N ALA A 116 1.80 5.90 4.45
CA ALA A 116 0.76 6.02 5.47
C ALA A 116 1.44 6.33 6.79
N GLY A 117 0.83 7.19 7.60
CA GLY A 117 1.42 7.69 8.83
C GLY A 117 0.40 7.65 9.94
N PHE A 118 0.79 7.08 11.08
CA PHE A 118 0.03 7.09 12.31
C PHE A 118 0.75 7.99 13.31
N GLY A 119 -0.02 8.78 14.05
CA GLY A 119 0.56 9.64 15.06
C GLY A 119 -0.37 10.72 15.59
N SER A 120 0.20 11.65 16.36
CA SER A 120 -0.53 12.72 17.02
C SER A 120 -1.19 13.72 16.04
N GLY A 121 -2.06 14.59 16.55
CA GLY A 121 -2.65 15.68 15.76
C GLY A 121 -1.60 16.64 15.18
N GLU A 122 -0.50 16.86 15.88
CA GLU A 122 0.62 17.70 15.44
C GLU A 122 1.35 17.06 14.25
N ALA A 123 1.55 15.75 14.28
CA ALA A 123 2.14 14.99 13.18
C ALA A 123 1.32 15.15 11.89
N LYS A 124 0.00 15.11 12.03
CA LYS A 124 -0.94 15.36 10.93
C LYS A 124 -0.86 16.78 10.41
N ALA A 125 -0.72 17.78 11.29
CA ALA A 125 -0.56 19.18 10.89
C ALA A 125 0.76 19.40 10.14
N LEU A 126 1.86 18.78 10.60
CA LEU A 126 3.16 18.83 9.95
C LEU A 126 3.11 18.24 8.54
N ILE A 127 2.51 17.06 8.34
CA ILE A 127 2.34 16.47 6.99
C ILE A 127 1.53 17.41 6.09
N LYS A 128 0.40 17.92 6.58
CA LYS A 128 -0.46 18.83 5.81
C LYS A 128 0.22 20.14 5.43
N SER A 129 1.24 20.57 6.16
CA SER A 129 2.01 21.76 5.81
C SER A 129 2.91 21.55 4.59
N ASP A 130 3.18 20.29 4.19
CA ASP A 130 3.87 19.96 2.95
C ASP A 130 2.90 19.38 1.92
N PRO A 131 2.50 20.17 0.90
CA PRO A 131 1.56 19.72 -0.13
C PRO A 131 1.99 18.42 -0.85
N HIS A 132 3.30 18.20 -1.00
CA HIS A 132 3.81 17.03 -1.72
C HIS A 132 3.73 15.76 -0.88
N LEU A 133 3.71 15.89 0.45
CA LEU A 133 3.50 14.77 1.35
C LEU A 133 2.01 14.53 1.60
N GLU A 134 1.19 15.58 1.65
CA GLU A 134 -0.26 15.44 1.80
C GLU A 134 -0.88 14.55 0.71
N GLU A 135 -0.40 14.64 -0.54
CA GLU A 135 -0.88 13.81 -1.65
C GLU A 135 -0.44 12.33 -1.55
N ARG A 136 0.64 12.06 -0.80
CA ARG A 136 1.24 10.72 -0.68
C ARG A 136 0.79 9.99 0.58
N PHE A 137 0.43 10.73 1.63
CA PHE A 137 -0.16 10.19 2.85
C PHE A 137 -1.66 9.99 2.65
N ASP A 138 -2.08 8.72 2.56
CA ASP A 138 -3.48 8.40 2.28
C ASP A 138 -4.41 9.06 3.32
N LYS A 139 -5.18 10.04 2.82
CA LYS A 139 -6.28 10.64 3.56
C LYS A 139 -7.24 9.50 3.82
N ASN A 140 -7.32 9.06 5.08
CA ASN A 140 -8.36 8.15 5.54
C ASN A 140 -9.74 8.84 5.34
N ARG A 141 -10.22 8.89 4.10
CA ARG A 141 -11.56 9.27 3.71
C ARG A 141 -12.43 8.09 4.09
N ARG A 142 -12.76 8.00 5.38
CA ARG A 142 -13.93 7.24 5.82
C ARG A 142 -15.14 7.85 5.12
N GLY A 143 -15.48 7.30 3.96
CA GLY A 143 -16.56 7.80 3.11
C GLY A 143 -16.61 7.19 1.70
N ALA A 144 -16.03 6.01 1.47
CA ALA A 144 -16.18 5.31 0.18
C ALA A 144 -16.70 3.88 0.29
N LEU A 145 -16.78 3.34 1.52
CA LEU A 145 -17.35 2.01 1.79
C LEU A 145 -18.79 2.07 2.34
N THR A 146 -19.30 3.26 2.69
CA THR A 146 -20.67 3.43 3.19
C THR A 146 -21.69 3.79 2.11
N ASP A 147 -21.25 4.27 0.94
CA ASP A 147 -22.18 4.74 -0.11
C ASP A 147 -22.63 3.65 -1.09
N ARG A 148 -21.96 2.49 -1.12
CA ARG A 148 -22.43 1.34 -1.92
C ARG A 148 -23.55 0.55 -1.24
N ALA A 149 -23.71 0.66 0.08
CA ALA A 149 -24.79 -0.02 0.80
C ALA A 149 -26.14 0.72 0.71
N ARG A 150 -26.15 2.01 0.33
CA ARG A 150 -27.41 2.78 0.20
C ARG A 150 -27.94 2.90 -1.23
N ALA A 151 -27.12 2.60 -2.23
CA ALA A 151 -27.52 2.65 -3.64
C ALA A 151 -28.30 1.41 -4.11
N GLY A 152 -28.30 0.31 -3.34
CA GLY A 152 -29.03 -0.92 -3.68
C GLY A 152 -30.47 -1.02 -3.16
N GLU A 153 -30.93 -0.07 -2.33
CA GLU A 153 -32.24 -0.18 -1.65
C GLU A 153 -33.34 0.71 -2.27
N ARG A 154 -33.08 1.36 -3.42
CA ARG A 154 -34.06 2.25 -4.08
C ARG A 154 -34.66 1.70 -5.38
N ASP A 155 -34.43 0.43 -5.69
CA ASP A 155 -34.87 -0.18 -6.95
C ASP A 155 -35.87 -1.34 -6.78
N ARG A 156 -36.57 -1.42 -5.64
CA ARG A 156 -37.60 -2.45 -5.38
C ARG A 156 -38.95 -1.92 -4.91
N SER A 157 -39.26 -0.66 -5.20
CA SER A 157 -40.55 -0.06 -4.81
C SER A 157 -41.21 0.72 -5.94
N LEU A 158 -41.18 0.19 -7.17
CA LEU A 158 -42.04 0.66 -8.27
C LEU A 158 -42.38 -0.52 -9.19
N ASP A 159 -43.09 -1.51 -8.67
CA ASP A 159 -43.94 -2.34 -9.52
C ASP A 159 -45.15 -2.85 -8.72
N PHE A 160 -46.20 -2.01 -8.68
CA PHE A 160 -47.59 -2.43 -8.58
C PHE A 160 -48.43 -1.35 -9.23
N GLY A 161 -48.52 -1.45 -10.56
CA GLY A 161 -49.56 -0.80 -11.35
C GLY A 161 -50.66 -1.82 -11.68
N VAL A 162 -51.91 -1.38 -11.43
CA VAL A 162 -53.23 -1.95 -11.78
C VAL A 162 -53.78 -3.02 -10.84
#